data_AF-A0A2U1W3L0-F1
#
_entry.id   AF-A0A2U1W3L0-F1
#
_cell.length_a   1.000
_cell.length_b   1.000
_cell.length_c   1.000
_cell.angle_alpha   90.00
_cell.angle_beta   90.00
_cell.angle_gamma   90.00
#
_symmetry.space_group_name_H-M   'P 1'
#
loop_
_entity.id
_entity.type
_entity.pdbx_description
1 polymer ?
#
loop_
_entity_poly.entity_id
_entity_poly.type
_entity_poly.pdbx_seq_one_letter_code
_entity_poly.pdbx_strand_id
1 'polypeptide(L)' 'MVAAAREVHLHVPLVVRLEGTNVALGKKILAESGLPILSADNLDDAAKKIVAAVKKEAA' A
#
# COMPACT_ATOMS: atom_id res chain seq x y z
N MET A 1 4.91 -2.79 11.48
CA MET A 1 4.90 -2.82 10.00
C MET A 1 5.38 -1.50 9.39
N VAL A 2 4.85 -0.34 9.79
CA VAL A 2 5.31 0.98 9.29
C VAL A 2 6.81 1.21 9.44
N ALA A 3 7.41 0.76 10.55
CA ALA A 3 8.86 0.84 10.75
C ALA A 3 9.66 0.07 9.68
N ALA A 4 9.23 -1.15 9.32
CA ALA A 4 9.89 -1.98 8.31
C ALA A 4 9.83 -1.35 6.91
N ALA A 5 8.77 -0.62 6.58
CA ALA A 5 8.64 0.05 5.29
C ALA A 5 9.48 1.35 5.19
N ARG A 6 9.95 1.91 6.31
CA ARG A 6 10.88 3.06 6.32
C ARG A 6 12.35 2.65 6.30
N GLU A 7 12.71 1.51 6.88
CA GLU A 7 14.09 1.00 6.88
C GLU A 7 14.50 0.41 5.53
N VAL A 8 13.55 -0.21 4.83
CA VAL A 8 13.77 -0.69 3.48
C VAL A 8 13.39 0.44 2.53
N HIS A 9 14.37 1.01 1.83
CA HIS A 9 14.14 1.95 0.73
C HIS A 9 13.33 1.22 -0.36
N LEU A 10 12.01 1.18 -0.18
CA LEU A 10 11.10 0.47 -1.07
C LEU A 10 10.94 1.33 -2.33
N HIS A 11 11.72 0.98 -3.36
CA HIS A 11 11.58 1.54 -4.70
C HIS A 11 10.45 0.89 -5.50
N VAL A 12 9.66 0.00 -4.88
CA VAL A 12 8.61 -0.78 -5.55
C VAL A 12 7.23 -0.42 -4.99
N PRO A 13 6.18 -0.42 -5.82
CA PRO A 13 4.83 -0.06 -5.39
C PRO A 13 4.29 -1.05 -4.38
N LEU A 14 3.64 -0.54 -3.33
CA LEU A 14 3.08 -1.34 -2.25
C LEU A 14 1.55 -1.25 -2.24
N VAL A 15 0.88 -2.39 -2.30
CA VAL A 15 -0.58 -2.51 -2.16
C VAL A 15 -0.89 -3.26 -0.86
N VAL A 16 -1.73 -2.67 -0.01
CA VAL A 16 -2.10 -3.23 1.29
C VAL A 16 -3.62 -3.38 1.38
N ARG A 17 -4.09 -4.59 1.65
CA ARG A 17 -5.47 -4.85 2.05
C ARG A 17 -5.52 -4.90 3.58
N LEU A 18 -6.23 -3.94 4.18
CA LEU A 18 -6.47 -3.92 5.63
C LEU A 18 -7.83 -4.53 5.92
N GLU A 19 -7.87 -5.53 6.81
CA GLU A 19 -9.11 -6.13 7.30
C GLU A 19 -9.15 -6.10 8.84
N GLY A 20 -10.31 -5.80 9.42
CA GLY A 20 -10.54 -5.80 10.87
C GLY A 20 -11.16 -4.52 11.42
N THR A 21 -11.17 -4.37 12.74
CA THR A 21 -11.91 -3.32 13.48
C THR A 21 -11.27 -1.93 13.38
N ASN A 22 -9.96 -1.86 13.07
CA ASN A 22 -9.18 -0.62 13.08
C ASN A 22 -8.72 -0.17 11.69
N VAL A 23 -9.43 -0.56 10.64
CA VAL A 23 -9.10 -0.20 9.25
C VAL A 23 -9.01 1.32 9.07
N ALA A 24 -9.89 2.10 9.70
CA ALA A 24 -9.86 3.55 9.63
C ALA A 24 -8.56 4.14 10.22
N LEU A 25 -8.13 3.64 11.38
CA LEU A 25 -6.89 4.05 12.03
C LEU A 25 -5.66 3.62 11.23
N GLY A 26 -5.67 2.39 10.70
CA GLY A 26 -4.61 1.88 9.83
C GLY A 26 -4.47 2.70 8.55
N LYS A 27 -5.58 3.06 7.89
CA LYS A 27 -5.57 3.94 6.70
C LYS A 27 -4.99 5.32 7.03
N LYS A 28 -5.32 5.88 8.20
CA LYS A 28 -4.79 7.18 8.65
C LYS A 28 -3.27 7.13 8.86
N ILE A 29 -2.77 6.11 9.58
CA ILE A 29 -1.33 5.92 9.80
C ILE A 29 -0.58 5.72 8.48
N LEU A 30 -1.15 4.97 7.53
CA LEU A 30 -0.54 4.78 6.21
C LEU A 30 -0.52 6.09 5.41
N ALA A 31 -1.58 6.89 5.45
CA ALA A 31 -1.62 8.20 4.80
C ALA A 31 -0.60 9.19 5.41
N GLU A 32 -0.43 9.17 6.73
CA GLU A 32 0.55 10.01 7.44
C GLU A 32 1.99 9.50 7.30
N SER A 33 2.20 8.27 6.81
CA SER A 33 3.54 7.68 6.66
C SER A 33 4.38 8.27 5.53
N GLY A 34 3.76 8.99 4.59
CA GLY A 34 4.43 9.53 3.39
C GLY A 34 4.89 8.45 2.39
N LEU A 35 4.50 7.19 2.61
CA LEU A 35 4.82 6.08 1.72
C LEU A 35 3.75 5.96 0.62
N PRO A 36 4.12 5.64 -0.63
CA PRO A 36 3.18 5.47 -1.74
C PRO A 36 2.42 4.14 -1.64
N ILE A 37 1.52 4.05 -0.65
CA ILE A 37 0.78 2.83 -0.33
C ILE A 37 -0.64 2.90 -0.87
N LEU A 38 -1.00 1.92 -1.70
CA LEU A 38 -2.34 1.78 -2.26
C LEU A 38 -3.17 0.86 -1.36
N SER A 39 -4.30 1.35 -0.85
CA SER A 39 -5.24 0.51 -0.10
C SER A 39 -6.11 -0.29 -1.06
N ALA A 40 -6.26 -1.59 -0.81
CA ALA A 40 -7.15 -2.47 -1.57
C ALA A 40 -8.27 -3.06 -0.69
N ASP A 41 -9.45 -3.26 -1.28
CA ASP A 41 -10.64 -3.75 -0.55
C ASP A 41 -10.82 -5.27 -0.68
N ASN A 42 -10.34 -5.87 -1.76
CA ASN A 42 -10.34 -7.32 -1.98
C ASN A 42 -9.11 -7.75 -2.79
N LEU A 43 -8.96 -9.06 -3.01
CA LEU A 43 -7.78 -9.62 -3.69
C LEU A 43 -7.74 -9.21 -5.17
N ASP A 44 -8.87 -9.20 -5.87
CA ASP A 44 -8.98 -8.77 -7.27
C ASP A 44 -8.60 -7.30 -7.46
N ASP A 45 -9.06 -6.43 -6.56
CA ASP A 45 -8.73 -5.02 -6.53
C ASP A 45 -7.23 -4.81 -6.22
N ALA A 46 -6.68 -5.58 -5.28
CA ALA A 46 -5.25 -5.55 -5.00
C ALA A 46 -4.41 -5.92 -6.23
N ALA A 47 -4.81 -6.98 -6.94
CA ALA A 47 -4.16 -7.45 -8.16
C ALA A 47 -4.21 -6.40 -9.29
N LYS A 48 -5.36 -5.75 -9.49
CA LYS A 48 -5.48 -4.68 -10.49
C LYS A 48 -4.61 -3.47 -10.15
N LYS A 49 -4.61 -3.06 -8.88
CA LYS A 49 -3.83 -1.90 -8.38
C LYS A 49 -2.33 -2.13 -8.49
N ILE A 50 -1.82 -3.31 -8.13
CA ILE A 50 -0.38 -3.58 -8.21
C ILE A 50 0.09 -3.64 -9.67
N VAL A 51 -0.68 -4.26 -10.56
CA VAL A 51 -0.34 -4.32 -11.99
C VAL A 51 -0.32 -2.93 -12.62
N ALA A 52 -1.29 -2.07 -12.27
CA ALA A 52 -1.31 -0.69 -12.74
C ALA A 52 -0.12 0.12 -12.19
N ALA A 53 0.22 -0.07 -10.92
CA ALA A 53 1.34 0.65 -10.29
C ALA A 53 2.69 0.26 -10.90
N VAL A 54 2.94 -1.03 -11.12
CA VAL A 54 4.17 -1.51 -11.78
C VAL A 54 4.28 -1.00 -13.22
N LYS A 55 3.19 -0.99 -13.99
CA LYS A 55 3.19 -0.44 -15.36
C LYS A 55 3.51 1.05 -15.42
N LYS A 56 3.16 1.81 -14.38
CA LYS A 56 3.37 3.26 -14.32
C LYS A 56 4.82 3.62 -13.94
N GLU A 57 5.53 2.73 -13.28
CA GLU A 57 6.93 2.90 -12.86
C GLU A 57 7.93 2.43 -13.95
N ALA A 58 7.49 1.55 -14.85
CA ALA A 58 8.27 1.07 -15.99
C ALA A 58 8.22 2.00 -17.23
N ALA A 59 7.54 3.15 -17.14
CA ALA A 59 7.39 4.14 -18.21
C ALA A 59 8.08 5.46 -17.82
#